data_AF-A0A2V2GLE1-F1
#
_entry.id   AF-A0A2V2GLE1-F1
#
_cell.length_a   1.000
_cell.length_b   1.000
_cell.length_c   1.000
_cell.angle_alpha   90.00
_cell.angle_beta   90.00
_cell.angle_gamma   90.00
#
_symmetry.space_group_name_H-M   'P 1'
#
loop_
_entity.id
_entity.type
_entity.pdbx_description
1 polymer ?
#
loop_
_entity_poly.entity_id
_entity_poly.type
_entity_poly.pdbx_seq_one_letter_code
_entity_poly.pdbx_strand_id
1 'polypeptide(L)'
;MTLIEIRQQLKTIRLYYTNKARFSAAFDTLPHTVKELAEKYAAIVSTAPLDLYYIYYELYVKGLTQEATAEDLNYSTEYIRQKNKKLLLFLQSKLDGQSA
;
A
#
# COMPACT_ATOMS: atom_id res chain seq x y z
N MET A 1 13.95 -7.77 -3.40
CA MET A 1 12.80 -8.05 -2.51
C MET A 1 11.76 -8.83 -3.29
N THR A 2 11.17 -9.85 -2.67
CA THR A 2 10.18 -10.71 -3.33
C THR A 2 8.77 -10.11 -3.28
N LEU A 3 7.91 -10.50 -4.22
CA LEU A 3 6.49 -10.11 -4.18
C LEU A 3 5.75 -10.64 -2.94
N ILE A 4 6.25 -11.70 -2.30
CA ILE A 4 5.67 -12.25 -1.07
C ILE A 4 5.94 -11.28 0.09
N GLU A 5 7.19 -10.83 0.25
CA GLU A 5 7.59 -9.86 1.26
C GLU A 5 6.86 -8.52 1.08
N ILE A 6 6.75 -8.03 -0.15
CA ILE A 6 6.00 -6.80 -0.46
C ILE A 6 4.55 -6.93 0.00
N ARG A 7 3.88 -8.05 -0.28
CA ARG A 7 2.50 -8.27 0.15
C ARG A 7 2.36 -8.33 1.66
N GLN A 8 3.32 -8.91 2.37
CA GLN A 8 3.32 -8.92 3.83
C GLN A 8 3.46 -7.50 4.39
N GLN A 9 4.41 -6.72 3.89
CA GLN A 9 4.60 -5.32 4.29
C GLN A 9 3.36 -4.46 4.00
N LEU A 10 2.74 -4.64 2.83
CA LEU A 10 1.50 -3.94 2.48
C LEU A 10 0.31 -4.32 3.37
N LYS A 11 0.24 -5.57 3.88
CA LYS A 11 -0.78 -5.94 4.88
C LYS A 11 -0.56 -5.19 6.20
N THR A 12 0.69 -5.07 6.64
CA THR A 12 1.04 -4.29 7.84
C THR A 12 0.70 -2.81 7.66
N ILE A 13 1.04 -2.23 6.50
CA ILE A 13 0.69 -0.84 6.16
C ILE A 13 -0.83 -0.64 6.13
N ARG A 14 -1.58 -1.56 5.53
CA ARG A 14 -3.04 -1.52 5.53
C ARG A 14 -3.62 -1.51 6.94
N LEU A 15 -3.13 -2.39 7.80
CA LEU A 15 -3.54 -2.43 9.20
C LEU A 15 -3.26 -1.10 9.91
N TYR A 16 -2.08 -0.52 9.67
CA TYR A 16 -1.69 0.76 10.23
C TYR A 16 -2.64 1.89 9.81
N TYR A 17 -2.86 2.09 8.50
CA TYR A 17 -3.70 3.20 8.03
C TYR A 17 -5.17 3.05 8.43
N THR A 18 -5.74 1.84 8.33
CA THR A 18 -7.13 1.57 8.73
C THR A 18 -7.40 1.83 10.22
N ASN A 19 -6.35 1.80 11.05
CA ASN A 19 -6.44 2.04 12.49
C ASN A 19 -5.54 3.21 12.93
N LYS A 20 -5.27 4.17 12.03
CA LYS A 20 -4.25 5.22 12.23
C LYS A 20 -4.44 5.99 13.53
N ALA A 21 -5.67 6.34 13.89
CA ALA A 21 -5.97 7.07 15.13
C ALA A 21 -5.58 6.25 16.37
N ARG A 22 -5.96 4.97 16.40
CA ARG A 22 -5.65 4.05 17.51
C ARG A 22 -4.15 3.81 17.64
N PHE A 23 -3.48 3.56 16.51
CA PHE A 23 -2.04 3.30 16.53
C PHE A 23 -1.21 4.55 16.83
N SER A 24 -1.64 5.73 16.36
CA SER A 24 -0.92 6.98 16.67
C SER A 24 -0.83 7.20 18.18
N ALA A 25 -1.94 7.03 18.90
CA ALA A 25 -1.95 7.12 20.37
C ALA A 25 -1.12 6.02 21.05
N ALA A 26 -1.16 4.78 20.55
CA ALA A 26 -0.37 3.69 21.10
C ALA A 26 1.14 3.92 20.95
N PHE A 27 1.55 4.52 19.82
CA PHE A 27 2.96 4.76 19.48
C PHE A 27 3.62 5.87 20.30
N ASP A 28 2.85 6.72 20.97
CA ASP A 28 3.37 7.70 21.92
C ASP A 28 3.94 7.01 23.18
N THR A 29 3.42 5.83 23.52
CA THR A 29 3.86 5.03 24.68
C THR A 29 4.78 3.88 24.27
N LEU A 30 4.46 3.20 23.15
CA LEU A 30 5.22 2.06 22.65
C LEU A 30 5.52 2.25 21.15
N PRO A 31 6.70 2.78 20.80
CA PRO A 31 7.08 3.02 19.41
C PRO A 31 7.07 1.74 18.57
N HIS A 32 6.73 1.87 17.29
CA HIS A 32 6.74 0.77 16.34
C HIS A 32 7.30 1.23 15.00
N THR A 33 8.10 0.36 14.35
CA THR A 33 8.78 0.62 13.06
C THR A 33 7.87 0.72 11.83
N VAL A 34 6.54 0.73 12.04
CA VAL A 34 5.57 0.72 10.93
C VAL A 34 5.42 2.11 10.32
N LYS A 35 5.73 3.18 11.08
CA LYS A 35 5.71 4.55 10.57
C LYS A 35 6.75 4.71 9.47
N GLU A 36 7.97 4.28 9.72
CA GLU A 36 9.10 4.31 8.79
C GLU A 36 8.81 3.43 7.56
N LEU A 37 8.19 2.25 7.76
CA LEU A 37 7.76 1.40 6.67
C LEU A 37 6.70 2.08 5.79
N ALA A 38 5.69 2.70 6.40
CA ALA A 38 4.63 3.40 5.69
C ALA A 38 5.17 4.63 4.94
N GLU A 39 6.11 5.38 5.53
CA GLU A 39 6.80 6.52 4.92
C GLU A 39 7.65 6.10 3.73
N LYS A 40 8.41 4.99 3.84
CA LYS A 40 9.18 4.43 2.73
C LYS A 40 8.29 4.11 1.52
N TYR A 41 7.16 3.45 1.76
CA TYR A 41 6.22 3.15 0.68
C TYR A 41 5.53 4.41 0.14
N ALA A 42 5.17 5.37 1.00
CA ALA A 42 4.59 6.64 0.58
C ALA A 42 5.54 7.42 -0.34
N ALA A 43 6.84 7.46 -0.02
CA ALA A 43 7.86 8.08 -0.86
C ALA A 43 7.94 7.42 -2.24
N ILE A 44 7.90 6.09 -2.31
CA ILE A 44 7.90 5.36 -3.59
C ILE A 44 6.63 5.67 -4.40
N VAL A 45 5.46 5.56 -3.75
CA VAL A 45 4.15 5.75 -4.38
C VAL A 45 3.93 7.20 -4.83
N SER A 46 4.57 8.18 -4.18
CA SER A 46 4.53 9.59 -4.63
C SER A 46 5.11 9.81 -6.03
N THR A 47 5.94 8.88 -6.51
CA THR A 47 6.55 8.90 -7.87
C THR A 47 5.84 7.98 -8.86
N ALA A 48 4.76 7.31 -8.44
CA ALA A 48 4.03 6.38 -9.28
C ALA A 48 3.17 7.13 -10.32
N PRO A 49 2.86 6.50 -11.47
CA PRO A 49 1.71 6.90 -12.28
C PRO A 49 0.46 7.05 -11.43
N LEU A 50 -0.36 8.07 -11.74
CA LEU A 50 -1.50 8.48 -10.91
C LEU A 50 -2.53 7.35 -10.68
N ASP A 51 -2.70 6.47 -11.66
CA ASP A 51 -3.58 5.31 -11.55
C ASP A 51 -3.07 4.28 -10.52
N LEU A 52 -1.77 4.03 -10.45
CA LEU A 52 -1.18 3.15 -9.45
C LEU A 52 -1.19 3.79 -8.06
N TYR A 53 -0.96 5.10 -7.98
CA TYR A 53 -1.15 5.87 -6.75
C TYR A 53 -2.57 5.68 -6.21
N TYR A 54 -3.57 5.84 -7.09
CA TYR A 54 -4.96 5.76 -6.69
C TYR A 54 -5.34 4.37 -6.16
N ILE A 55 -4.87 3.32 -6.84
CA ILE A 55 -5.08 1.93 -6.41
C ILE A 55 -4.39 1.64 -5.08
N TYR A 56 -3.20 2.21 -4.84
CA TYR A 56 -2.54 2.09 -3.54
C TYR A 56 -3.37 2.74 -2.43
N TYR A 57 -3.88 3.95 -2.69
CA TYR A 57 -4.68 4.70 -1.73
C TYR A 57 -5.97 3.94 -1.36
N GLU A 58 -6.74 3.46 -2.33
CA GLU A 58 -7.99 2.73 -2.07
C GLU A 58 -7.74 1.41 -1.32
N LEU A 59 -6.75 0.61 -1.75
CA LEU A 59 -6.51 -0.73 -1.17
C LEU A 59 -5.77 -0.70 0.17
N TYR A 60 -4.81 0.21 0.35
CA TYR A 60 -3.89 0.16 1.50
C TYR A 60 -4.03 1.34 2.45
N VAL A 61 -4.54 2.49 2.01
CA VAL A 61 -4.77 3.64 2.91
C VAL A 61 -6.19 3.65 3.43
N LYS A 62 -7.19 3.58 2.54
CA LYS A 62 -8.60 3.39 2.92
C LYS A 62 -8.88 1.97 3.40
N GLY A 63 -8.09 1.00 2.93
CA GLY A 63 -8.19 -0.39 3.36
C GLY A 63 -9.37 -1.15 2.76
N LEU A 64 -9.82 -0.77 1.57
CA LEU A 64 -10.88 -1.47 0.85
C LEU A 64 -10.42 -2.84 0.32
N THR A 65 -11.38 -3.71 0.04
CA THR A 65 -11.12 -4.91 -0.77
C THR A 65 -11.02 -4.54 -2.25
N GLN A 66 -10.52 -5.46 -3.07
CA GLN A 66 -10.48 -5.23 -4.52
C GLN A 66 -11.89 -5.17 -5.11
N GLU A 67 -12.82 -5.92 -4.51
CA GLU A 67 -14.24 -5.94 -4.85
C GLU A 67 -14.90 -4.61 -4.52
N ALA A 68 -14.74 -4.10 -3.29
CA ALA A 68 -15.29 -2.80 -2.89
C ALA A 68 -14.68 -1.64 -3.69
N THR A 69 -13.37 -1.69 -3.97
CA THR A 69 -12.73 -0.70 -4.83
C THR A 69 -13.28 -0.76 -6.26
N ALA A 70 -13.57 -1.94 -6.78
CA ALA A 70 -14.14 -2.08 -8.12
C ALA A 70 -15.55 -1.46 -8.19
N GLU A 71 -16.37 -1.72 -7.17
CA GLU A 71 -17.70 -1.14 -7.02
C GLU A 71 -17.64 0.39 -6.91
N ASP A 72 -16.84 0.94 -5.98
CA ASP A 72 -16.69 2.38 -5.75
C ASP A 72 -16.21 3.13 -7.01
N LEU A 73 -15.33 2.50 -7.79
CA LEU A 73 -14.75 3.11 -8.99
C LEU A 73 -15.52 2.80 -10.28
N ASN A 74 -16.62 2.05 -10.22
CA ASN A 74 -17.36 1.55 -11.39
C ASN A 74 -16.46 0.81 -12.39
N TYR A 75 -15.55 -0.02 -11.88
CA TYR A 75 -14.68 -0.90 -12.66
C TYR A 75 -15.02 -2.36 -12.42
N SER A 76 -14.52 -3.25 -13.29
CA SER A 76 -14.56 -4.68 -12.99
C SER A 76 -13.52 -5.04 -11.92
N THR A 77 -13.82 -6.03 -11.08
CA THR A 77 -12.85 -6.56 -10.11
C THR A 77 -11.57 -7.04 -10.79
N GLU A 78 -11.67 -7.57 -12.01
CA GLU A 78 -10.52 -8.00 -12.79
C GLU A 78 -9.61 -6.83 -13.20
N TYR A 79 -10.19 -5.68 -13.55
CA TYR A 79 -9.40 -4.47 -13.81
C TYR A 79 -8.60 -4.04 -12.57
N ILE A 80 -9.24 -4.06 -11.38
CA ILE A 80 -8.56 -3.76 -10.11
C ILE A 80 -7.47 -4.77 -9.80
N ARG A 81 -7.69 -6.07 -10.06
CA ARG A 81 -6.67 -7.13 -9.92
C ARG A 81 -5.45 -6.87 -10.79
N GLN A 82 -5.67 -6.51 -12.06
CA GLN A 82 -4.59 -6.20 -12.99
C GLN A 82 -3.82 -4.95 -12.57
N LYS A 83 -4.50 -3.89 -12.13
CA LYS A 83 -3.85 -2.69 -11.61
C LYS A 83 -3.05 -2.97 -10.34
N ASN A 84 -3.59 -3.75 -9.41
CA ASN A 84 -2.87 -4.15 -8.20
C ASN A 84 -1.63 -4.99 -8.55
N LYS A 85 -1.71 -5.89 -9.53
CA LYS A 85 -0.52 -6.61 -10.03
C LYS A 85 0.54 -5.65 -10.58
N LYS A 86 0.14 -4.65 -11.38
CA LYS A 86 1.06 -3.62 -11.89
C LYS A 86 1.67 -2.78 -10.76
N LEU A 87 0.89 -2.41 -9.75
CA LEU A 87 1.36 -1.73 -8.55
C LEU A 87 2.43 -2.55 -7.82
N LEU A 88 2.20 -3.86 -7.61
CA LEU A 88 3.17 -4.73 -6.95
C LEU A 88 4.50 -4.82 -7.72
N LEU A 89 4.45 -4.90 -9.06
CA LEU A 89 5.65 -4.91 -9.90
C LEU A 89 6.38 -3.57 -9.88
N PHE A 90 5.65 -2.45 -9.87
CA PHE A 90 6.22 -1.12 -9.71
C PHE A 90 6.94 -0.97 -8.36
N LEU A 91 6.30 -1.40 -7.27
CA LEU A 91 6.90 -1.36 -5.94
C LEU A 91 8.15 -2.22 -5.88
N GLN A 92 8.11 -3.42 -6.48
CA GLN A 92 9.26 -4.31 -6.54
C GLN A 92 10.44 -3.66 -7.28
N SER A 93 10.21 -3.11 -8.48
CA SER A 93 11.30 -2.50 -9.25
C SER A 93 11.94 -1.30 -8.53
N LYS A 94 11.15 -0.50 -7.82
CA LYS A 94 11.65 0.64 -7.03
C LYS A 94 12.42 0.19 -5.78
N LEU A 95 11.98 -0.88 -5.12
CA LEU A 95 12.64 -1.40 -3.92
C LEU A 95 13.94 -2.14 -4.24
N ASP A 96 13.98 -2.82 -5.39
CA ASP A 96 15.19 -3.48 -5.88
C ASP A 96 16.20 -2.45 -6.41
N GLY A 97 15.74 -1.41 -7.10
CA GLY A 97 16.59 -0.31 -7.58
C GLY A 97 17.13 0.63 -6.49
N GLN A 98 16.59 0.59 -5.27
CA GLN A 98 17.14 1.29 -4.09
C GLN A 98 18.24 0.51 -3.38
N SER A 99 18.52 -0.73 -3.80
CA SER A 99 19.55 -1.60 -3.21
C SER A 99 20.88 -1.55 -4.00
N ALA A 100 21.05 -0.56 -4.88
CA ALA A 100 22.22 -0.35 -5.73
C ALA A 100 22.84 1.03 -5.49
#